data_AF-A0A9Q1RCS3-F1
#
_entry.id   AF-A0A9Q1RCS3-F1
#
_cell.length_a   1.000
_cell.length_b   1.000
_cell.length_c   1.000
_cell.angle_alpha   90.00
_cell.angle_beta   90.00
_cell.angle_gamma   90.00
#
_symmetry.space_group_name_H-M   'P 1'
#
loop_
_entity.id
_entity.type
_entity.pdbx_description
1 polymer ?
#
loop_
_entity_poly.entity_id
_entity_poly.type
_entity_poly.pdbx_seq_one_letter_code
_entity_poly.pdbx_strand_id
1 'polypeptide(L)'
;MPQNVKYSHGVFSKQVLANTLFKGDPNKALVNRAVGIVRTQFGRRNFHSNFPFGSTRRGWRSGFGSFSTDGVVLGLILTNVAVFLLWRVADNRFMMRNFMISVDNFTSGRVHTLITAAFSHIDAWHLISNMVGLYFFGTSIGRTFGPEFLLKLYLSGAVVGSVFYLVYHAFIAPSLQAQRRQYMSMHPSQVPGLGASGAVNAVLLLDIFLFPKKTLYFDFIIPVPAILLGIFIIGKDVLRILEGDTQISGSAHLGGAVTAAIAWARVRRGRF
;
A
#
# COMPACT_ATOMS: atom_id res chain seq x y z
N MET A 1 46.56 -71.31 -6.43
CA MET A 1 45.38 -72.20 -6.57
C MET A 1 44.20 -71.35 -7.00
N PRO A 2 43.35 -71.87 -7.89
CA PRO A 2 43.19 -71.25 -9.19
C PRO A 2 41.72 -70.93 -9.54
N GLN A 3 41.59 -70.39 -10.75
CA GLN A 3 40.43 -70.45 -11.64
C GLN A 3 39.38 -69.37 -11.42
N ASN A 4 38.83 -68.72 -12.45
CA ASN A 4 38.91 -68.74 -13.91
C ASN A 4 37.71 -67.83 -14.30
N VAL A 5 37.47 -67.26 -15.48
CA VAL A 5 38.01 -67.19 -16.84
C VAL A 5 37.04 -66.18 -17.47
N LYS A 6 37.54 -65.09 -18.04
CA LYS A 6 37.59 -64.84 -19.49
C LYS A 6 36.25 -65.13 -20.19
N TYR A 7 35.74 -64.23 -21.02
CA TYR A 7 36.10 -64.10 -22.43
C TYR A 7 35.04 -63.13 -23.01
N SER A 8 35.22 -62.38 -24.08
CA SER A 8 36.27 -62.38 -25.09
C SER A 8 35.99 -61.20 -26.01
N HIS A 9 37.07 -60.49 -26.36
CA HIS A 9 37.49 -60.05 -27.69
C HIS A 9 36.41 -59.55 -28.66
N GLY A 10 36.53 -58.35 -29.19
CA GLY A 10 37.69 -57.85 -29.93
C GLY A 10 37.13 -57.14 -31.19
N VAL A 11 37.85 -56.41 -32.02
CA VAL A 11 39.28 -56.24 -32.22
C VAL A 11 39.37 -55.28 -33.44
N PHE A 12 40.30 -54.32 -33.40
CA PHE A 12 40.98 -53.70 -34.57
C PHE A 12 40.14 -52.87 -35.56
N SER A 13 40.68 -51.93 -36.33
CA SER A 13 41.95 -51.19 -36.38
C SER A 13 41.75 -50.10 -37.44
N LYS A 14 42.53 -49.02 -37.30
CA LYS A 14 42.91 -48.02 -38.32
C LYS A 14 42.86 -48.54 -39.76
N GLN A 15 42.46 -47.70 -40.72
CA GLN A 15 43.35 -47.26 -41.82
C GLN A 15 42.71 -46.33 -42.90
N VAL A 16 43.56 -45.40 -43.38
CA VAL A 16 43.60 -44.68 -44.69
C VAL A 16 42.41 -43.76 -45.10
N LEU A 17 42.56 -42.67 -45.84
CA LEU A 17 43.56 -42.27 -46.83
C LEU A 17 43.55 -40.73 -46.98
N ALA A 18 44.71 -40.09 -46.82
CA ALA A 18 45.01 -38.78 -47.41
C ALA A 18 45.77 -39.02 -48.72
N ASN A 19 45.45 -38.23 -49.75
CA ASN A 19 46.17 -37.97 -51.03
C ASN A 19 45.10 -37.71 -52.12
N THR A 20 45.13 -36.69 -52.98
CA THR A 20 46.16 -35.70 -53.32
C THR A 20 45.60 -34.67 -54.33
N LEU A 21 46.33 -33.55 -54.46
CA LEU A 21 46.68 -32.85 -55.72
C LEU A 21 45.67 -31.90 -56.43
N PHE A 22 45.92 -30.61 -56.21
CA PHE A 22 46.30 -29.57 -57.21
C PHE A 22 45.27 -28.65 -57.90
N LYS A 23 45.65 -27.35 -57.81
CA LYS A 23 45.62 -26.25 -58.80
C LYS A 23 44.29 -25.54 -59.12
N GLY A 24 44.31 -24.22 -58.91
CA GLY A 24 43.51 -23.26 -59.67
C GLY A 24 43.32 -21.91 -58.97
N ASP A 25 44.21 -20.95 -59.22
CA ASP A 25 43.93 -19.50 -59.09
C ASP A 25 43.06 -19.09 -60.29
N PRO A 26 42.02 -18.24 -60.14
CA PRO A 26 42.19 -16.87 -60.66
C PRO A 26 41.29 -15.78 -60.05
N ASN A 27 41.89 -14.61 -59.83
CA ASN A 27 41.25 -13.32 -60.16
C ASN A 27 40.89 -13.29 -61.67
N LYS A 28 39.59 -13.25 -62.02
CA LYS A 28 38.97 -12.56 -63.19
C LYS A 28 37.55 -13.07 -63.49
N ALA A 29 36.55 -12.21 -63.27
CA ALA A 29 35.33 -12.02 -64.10
C ALA A 29 34.39 -11.07 -63.33
N LEU A 30 34.42 -9.75 -63.61
CA LEU A 30 33.44 -9.05 -64.46
C LEU A 30 31.99 -9.36 -64.07
N VAL A 31 31.34 -8.52 -63.25
CA VAL A 31 30.48 -7.39 -63.66
C VAL A 31 29.08 -7.82 -64.17
N ASN A 32 28.07 -7.38 -63.42
CA ASN A 32 26.64 -7.16 -63.72
C ASN A 32 25.56 -8.24 -63.49
N ARG A 33 24.65 -7.86 -62.56
CA ARG A 33 23.16 -7.97 -62.55
C ARG A 33 22.52 -9.39 -62.52
N ALA A 34 21.44 -9.67 -61.78
CA ALA A 34 20.59 -8.96 -60.82
C ALA A 34 19.62 -10.01 -60.20
N VAL A 35 18.82 -9.57 -59.21
CA VAL A 35 17.63 -10.22 -58.62
C VAL A 35 17.92 -11.37 -57.64
N GLY A 36 17.42 -11.41 -56.41
CA GLY A 36 16.59 -10.51 -55.64
C GLY A 36 16.24 -11.23 -54.33
N ILE A 37 16.52 -10.62 -53.17
CA ILE A 37 16.01 -11.10 -51.88
C ILE A 37 15.61 -9.88 -51.04
N VAL A 38 14.32 -9.88 -50.71
CA VAL A 38 13.60 -8.92 -49.87
C VAL A 38 14.29 -8.82 -48.50
N ARG A 39 14.84 -7.65 -48.21
CA ARG A 39 15.36 -7.27 -46.89
C ARG A 39 14.23 -6.59 -46.13
N THR A 40 13.70 -7.24 -45.10
CA THR A 40 12.69 -6.63 -44.22
C THR A 40 13.28 -5.42 -43.50
N GLN A 41 12.85 -4.22 -43.92
CA GLN A 41 13.09 -2.98 -43.18
C GLN A 41 12.23 -2.99 -41.91
N PHE A 42 12.86 -3.23 -40.76
CA PHE A 42 12.26 -2.85 -39.49
C PHE A 42 12.26 -1.32 -39.40
N GLY A 43 11.07 -0.74 -39.56
CA GLY A 43 10.83 0.69 -39.45
C GLY A 43 11.27 1.22 -38.08
N ARG A 44 12.27 2.09 -38.09
CA ARG A 44 12.67 2.93 -36.95
C ARG A 44 11.57 4.00 -36.78
N ARG A 45 10.50 3.68 -36.04
CA ARG A 45 9.52 4.69 -35.61
C ARG A 45 10.15 5.50 -34.48
N ASN A 46 10.59 6.70 -34.82
CA ASN A 46 10.92 7.74 -33.86
C ASN A 46 9.64 8.10 -33.09
N PHE A 47 9.52 7.67 -31.84
CA PHE A 47 8.50 8.16 -30.92
C PHE A 47 8.87 9.59 -30.51
N HIS A 48 8.45 10.57 -31.32
CA HIS A 48 8.26 11.94 -30.85
C HIS A 48 6.85 12.04 -30.28
N SER A 49 6.70 11.83 -28.97
CA SER A 49 5.49 12.18 -28.25
C SER A 49 5.49 13.69 -27.97
N ASN A 50 5.18 14.49 -28.99
CA ASN A 50 4.69 15.84 -28.78
C ASN A 50 3.30 15.72 -28.15
N PHE A 51 3.18 15.98 -26.85
CA PHE A 51 1.90 16.21 -26.20
C PHE A 51 1.57 17.70 -26.26
N PRO A 52 0.63 18.15 -27.11
CA PRO A 52 0.10 19.49 -26.99
C PRO A 52 -1.04 19.45 -25.97
N PHE A 53 -0.74 19.58 -24.68
CA PHE A 53 -1.80 19.86 -23.70
C PHE A 53 -2.05 21.37 -23.61
N GLY A 54 -2.76 21.85 -24.63
CA GLY A 54 -3.46 23.13 -24.61
C GLY A 54 -4.96 22.86 -24.73
N SER A 55 -5.64 22.60 -23.61
CA SER A 55 -7.06 22.93 -23.50
C SER A 55 -7.38 23.34 -22.08
N THR A 56 -7.72 24.61 -21.97
CA THR A 56 -8.16 25.32 -20.79
C THR A 56 -9.52 24.79 -20.35
N ARG A 57 -9.57 23.80 -19.44
CA ARG A 57 -10.82 23.51 -18.72
C ARG A 57 -10.91 24.40 -17.49
N ARG A 58 -11.58 25.53 -17.71
CA ARG A 58 -11.96 26.54 -16.74
C ARG A 58 -13.26 26.10 -16.05
N GLY A 59 -13.27 26.10 -14.70
CA GLY A 59 -14.44 25.95 -13.82
C GLY A 59 -14.71 24.50 -13.43
N TRP A 60 -14.59 24.08 -12.16
CA TRP A 60 -15.11 24.70 -10.96
C TRP A 60 -14.02 25.01 -9.93
N ARG A 61 -13.84 26.30 -9.59
CA ARG A 61 -13.17 26.72 -8.36
C ARG A 61 -14.26 27.11 -7.38
N SER A 62 -14.68 26.18 -6.53
CA SER A 62 -15.65 26.43 -5.47
C SER A 62 -14.93 26.59 -4.12
N GLY A 63 -14.94 27.83 -3.60
CA GLY A 63 -15.10 28.15 -2.18
C GLY A 63 -13.93 27.98 -1.22
N PHE A 64 -12.98 27.08 -1.48
CA PHE A 64 -11.81 26.90 -0.61
C PHE A 64 -10.59 27.45 -1.34
N GLY A 65 -9.97 28.49 -0.80
CA GLY A 65 -8.67 28.96 -1.28
C GLY A 65 -7.74 27.74 -1.44
N SER A 66 -7.03 27.65 -2.57
CA SER A 66 -6.23 26.47 -2.94
C SER A 66 -5.25 26.11 -1.83
N PHE A 67 -5.67 25.27 -0.88
CA PHE A 67 -4.82 24.80 0.21
C PHE A 67 -3.62 24.10 -0.41
N SER A 68 -2.40 24.39 0.02
CA SER A 68 -1.25 23.61 -0.42
C SER A 68 -1.32 22.21 0.20
N THR A 69 -0.68 21.23 -0.43
CA THR A 69 -0.51 19.89 0.15
C THR A 69 0.09 19.97 1.56
N ASP A 70 1.14 20.78 1.70
CA ASP A 70 1.80 20.99 2.99
C ASP A 70 0.84 21.62 4.00
N GLY A 71 -0.04 22.53 3.57
CA GLY A 71 -1.07 23.13 4.40
C GLY A 71 -2.12 22.11 4.90
N VAL A 72 -2.55 21.17 4.06
CA VAL A 72 -3.48 20.10 4.48
C VAL A 72 -2.80 19.13 5.44
N VAL A 73 -1.58 18.69 5.13
CA VAL A 73 -0.80 17.79 6.01
C VAL A 73 -0.61 18.45 7.37
N LEU A 74 -0.14 19.69 7.39
CA LEU A 74 0.07 20.46 8.62
C LEU A 74 -1.24 20.69 9.36
N GLY A 75 -2.32 21.06 8.66
CA GLY A 75 -3.64 21.27 9.26
C GLY A 75 -4.17 20.00 9.95
N LEU A 76 -4.04 18.84 9.32
CA LEU A 76 -4.41 17.56 9.92
C LEU A 76 -3.53 17.24 11.14
N ILE A 77 -2.22 17.45 11.06
CA ILE A 77 -1.30 17.24 12.19
C ILE A 77 -1.66 18.15 13.36
N LEU A 78 -1.80 19.45 13.12
CA LEU A 78 -2.15 20.45 14.14
C LEU A 78 -3.51 20.15 14.77
N THR A 79 -4.48 19.67 13.99
CA THR A 79 -5.79 19.27 14.53
C THR A 79 -5.66 18.09 15.49
N ASN A 80 -4.89 17.05 15.14
CA ASN A 80 -4.64 15.92 16.03
C ASN A 80 -3.91 16.36 17.31
N VAL A 81 -2.91 17.22 17.20
CA VAL A 81 -2.19 17.78 18.36
C VAL A 81 -3.14 18.62 19.22
N ALA A 82 -4.00 19.45 18.62
CA ALA A 82 -4.95 20.28 19.34
C ALA A 82 -5.97 19.43 20.13
N VAL A 83 -6.51 18.37 19.51
CA VAL A 83 -7.41 17.43 20.20
C VAL A 83 -6.68 16.68 21.30
N PHE A 84 -5.43 16.25 21.09
CA PHE A 84 -4.61 15.63 22.13
C PHE A 84 -4.36 16.56 23.33
N LEU A 85 -4.15 17.86 23.10
CA LEU A 85 -4.07 18.85 24.17
C LEU A 85 -5.43 19.09 24.83
N LEU A 86 -6.52 19.05 24.06
CA LEU A 86 -7.88 19.18 24.59
C LEU A 86 -8.19 18.08 25.61
N TRP A 87 -7.71 16.85 25.39
CA TRP A 87 -7.79 15.75 26.37
C TRP A 87 -7.12 16.07 27.72
N ARG A 88 -6.28 17.10 27.83
CA ARG A 88 -5.59 17.48 29.08
C ARG A 88 -6.34 18.55 29.89
N VAL A 89 -7.27 19.25 29.26
CA VAL A 89 -7.94 20.41 29.85
C VAL A 89 -9.46 20.27 29.90
N ALA A 90 -10.04 19.51 28.97
CA ALA A 90 -11.48 19.27 28.92
C ALA A 90 -11.91 18.20 29.92
N ASP A 91 -13.21 18.19 30.25
CA ASP A 91 -13.80 17.16 31.10
C ASP A 91 -13.63 15.76 30.47
N ASN A 92 -13.08 14.83 31.25
CA ASN A 92 -12.79 13.48 30.77
C ASN A 92 -14.06 12.77 30.29
N ARG A 93 -15.18 12.92 30.99
CA ARG A 93 -16.43 12.25 30.61
C ARG A 93 -16.98 12.81 29.29
N PHE A 94 -16.86 14.12 29.09
CA PHE A 94 -17.18 14.76 27.82
C PHE A 94 -16.30 14.23 26.68
N MET A 95 -14.98 14.13 26.89
CA MET A 95 -14.07 13.60 25.87
C MET A 95 -14.35 12.13 25.54
N MET A 96 -14.51 11.27 26.54
CA MET A 96 -14.86 9.85 26.34
C MET A 96 -16.18 9.66 25.55
N ARG A 97 -17.16 10.56 25.72
CA ARG A 97 -18.46 10.48 25.05
C ARG A 97 -18.40 11.01 23.61
N ASN A 98 -17.65 12.07 23.36
CA ASN A 98 -17.71 12.81 22.09
C ASN A 98 -16.48 12.63 21.20
N PHE A 99 -15.40 12.05 21.73
CA PHE A 99 -14.11 11.90 21.04
C PHE A 99 -13.61 10.46 21.00
N MET A 100 -14.44 9.48 21.37
CA MET A 100 -14.15 8.05 21.22
C MET A 100 -15.30 7.33 20.57
N ILE A 101 -14.97 6.39 19.69
CA ILE A 101 -15.96 5.55 19.02
C ILE A 101 -16.23 4.31 19.89
N SER A 102 -17.50 4.01 20.11
CA SER A 102 -17.94 2.73 20.68
C SER A 102 -19.34 2.44 20.16
N VAL A 103 -19.79 1.20 20.26
CA VAL A 103 -21.16 0.84 19.86
C VAL A 103 -22.17 1.62 20.69
N ASP A 104 -21.92 1.77 22.00
CA ASP A 104 -22.76 2.55 22.90
C ASP A 104 -22.79 4.04 22.52
N ASN A 105 -21.64 4.67 22.22
CA ASN A 105 -21.59 6.07 21.79
C ASN A 105 -22.34 6.28 20.47
N PHE A 106 -22.13 5.38 19.50
CA PHE A 106 -22.77 5.47 18.21
C PHE A 106 -24.30 5.30 18.30
N THR A 107 -24.77 4.26 19.00
CA THR A 107 -26.21 3.99 19.18
C THR A 107 -26.90 5.02 20.06
N SER A 108 -26.17 5.72 20.93
CA SER A 108 -26.66 6.89 21.67
C SER A 108 -26.79 8.17 20.82
N GLY A 109 -26.63 8.08 19.49
CA GLY A 109 -26.76 9.21 18.57
C GLY A 109 -25.49 10.05 18.38
N ARG A 110 -24.34 9.65 18.95
CA ARG A 110 -23.07 10.39 18.82
C ARG A 110 -22.34 10.04 17.54
N VAL A 111 -23.00 10.21 16.39
CA VAL A 111 -22.48 9.85 15.06
C VAL A 111 -21.19 10.60 14.69
N HIS A 112 -20.96 11.78 15.29
CA HIS A 112 -19.72 12.55 15.12
C HIS A 112 -18.46 11.79 15.58
N THR A 113 -18.61 10.79 16.47
CA THR A 113 -17.51 9.94 16.92
C THR A 113 -16.87 9.11 15.81
N LEU A 114 -17.54 8.94 14.66
CA LEU A 114 -16.93 8.37 13.45
C LEU A 114 -15.74 9.19 12.92
N ILE A 115 -15.68 10.49 13.24
CA ILE A 115 -14.62 11.38 12.81
C ILE A 115 -13.78 11.82 13.99
N THR A 116 -14.39 12.29 15.08
CA THR A 116 -13.65 12.85 16.22
C THR A 116 -12.75 11.82 16.92
N ALA A 117 -13.11 10.54 16.87
CA ALA A 117 -12.25 9.46 17.37
C ALA A 117 -10.93 9.34 16.58
N ALA A 118 -10.95 9.62 15.28
CA ALA A 118 -9.76 9.60 14.44
C ALA A 118 -8.81 10.77 14.69
N PHE A 119 -9.22 11.77 15.47
CA PHE A 119 -8.35 12.88 15.89
C PHE A 119 -7.89 12.77 17.36
N SER A 120 -8.24 11.68 18.04
CA SER A 120 -7.99 11.51 19.48
C SER A 120 -6.89 10.49 19.73
N HIS A 121 -6.04 10.76 20.72
CA HIS A 121 -4.94 9.88 21.13
C HIS A 121 -4.84 9.83 22.65
N ILE A 122 -4.63 8.64 23.20
CA ILE A 122 -4.49 8.44 24.64
C ILE A 122 -3.06 8.71 25.12
N ASP A 123 -2.07 8.31 24.32
CA ASP A 123 -0.65 8.43 24.64
C ASP A 123 0.11 9.20 23.55
N ALA A 124 1.22 9.81 23.98
CA ALA A 124 2.04 10.65 23.10
C ALA A 124 2.73 9.85 21.99
N TRP A 125 3.10 8.60 22.23
CA TRP A 125 3.80 7.78 21.24
C TRP A 125 2.86 7.36 20.10
N HIS A 126 1.62 7.02 20.41
CA HIS A 126 0.58 6.75 19.43
C HIS A 126 0.27 8.00 18.58
N LEU A 127 0.26 9.19 19.19
CA LEU A 127 0.17 10.44 18.43
C LEU A 127 1.37 10.62 17.49
N ILE A 128 2.59 10.56 18.03
CA ILE A 128 3.83 10.80 17.28
C ILE A 128 3.93 9.84 16.08
N SER A 129 3.73 8.54 16.29
CA SER A 129 3.80 7.54 15.22
C SER A 129 2.80 7.81 14.09
N ASN A 130 1.55 8.20 14.43
CA ASN A 130 0.56 8.60 13.44
C ASN A 130 0.95 9.88 12.70
N MET A 131 1.47 10.89 13.39
CA MET A 131 1.84 12.16 12.77
C MET A 131 3.06 12.01 11.86
N VAL A 132 4.02 11.15 12.23
CA VAL A 132 5.15 10.78 11.38
C VAL A 132 4.65 10.10 10.10
N GLY A 133 3.76 9.09 10.24
CA GLY A 133 3.16 8.44 9.08
C GLY A 133 2.38 9.43 8.19
N LEU A 134 1.53 10.25 8.79
CA LEU A 134 0.76 11.25 8.08
C LEU A 134 1.65 12.27 7.35
N TYR A 135 2.75 12.71 7.98
CA TYR A 135 3.69 13.63 7.36
C TYR A 135 4.32 13.02 6.11
N PHE A 136 4.94 11.84 6.23
CA PHE A 136 5.65 11.22 5.11
C PHE A 136 4.71 10.76 4.00
N PHE A 137 3.70 9.97 4.34
CA PHE A 137 2.81 9.37 3.35
C PHE A 137 1.74 10.36 2.86
N GLY A 138 1.26 11.24 3.74
CA GLY A 138 0.33 12.31 3.36
C GLY A 138 0.97 13.30 2.39
N THR A 139 2.22 13.71 2.64
CA THR A 139 2.96 14.57 1.69
C THR A 139 3.15 13.87 0.34
N SER A 140 3.51 12.58 0.33
CA SER A 140 3.65 11.78 -0.89
C SER A 140 2.35 11.73 -1.71
N ILE A 141 1.24 11.37 -1.06
CA ILE A 141 -0.09 11.30 -1.70
C ILE A 141 -0.56 12.68 -2.15
N GLY A 142 -0.43 13.70 -1.31
CA GLY A 142 -0.87 15.04 -1.66
C GLY A 142 -0.04 15.68 -2.78
N ARG A 143 1.24 15.33 -2.93
CA ARG A 143 2.05 15.74 -4.10
C ARG A 143 1.63 15.00 -5.38
N THR A 144 1.14 13.76 -5.23
CA THR A 144 0.73 12.91 -6.35
C THR A 144 -0.66 13.28 -6.89
N PHE A 145 -1.64 13.51 -6.00
CA PHE A 145 -3.05 13.72 -6.37
C PHE A 145 -3.64 15.05 -5.94
N GLY A 146 -2.88 15.85 -5.19
CA GLY A 146 -3.31 17.13 -4.67
C GLY A 146 -3.89 17.10 -3.25
N PRO A 147 -4.06 18.29 -2.66
CA PRO A 147 -4.49 18.51 -1.26
C PRO A 147 -5.91 18.00 -0.97
N GLU A 148 -6.84 18.20 -1.91
CA GLU A 148 -8.24 17.79 -1.75
C GLU A 148 -8.38 16.26 -1.72
N PHE A 149 -7.65 15.57 -2.58
CA PHE A 149 -7.62 14.10 -2.60
C PHE A 149 -7.09 13.54 -1.28
N LEU A 150 -6.00 14.11 -0.77
CA LEU A 150 -5.43 13.72 0.51
C LEU A 150 -6.44 13.89 1.65
N LEU A 151 -7.11 15.04 1.73
CA LEU A 151 -8.09 15.31 2.77
C LEU A 151 -9.27 14.33 2.70
N LYS A 152 -9.80 14.09 1.49
CA LYS A 152 -10.88 13.11 1.28
C LYS A 152 -10.45 11.70 1.67
N LEU A 153 -9.23 11.30 1.32
CA LEU A 153 -8.69 9.98 1.65
C LEU A 153 -8.55 9.80 3.17
N TYR A 154 -7.99 10.79 3.85
CA TYR A 154 -7.84 10.77 5.31
C TYR A 154 -9.21 10.66 6.01
N LEU A 155 -10.17 11.53 5.66
CA LEU A 155 -11.52 11.52 6.24
C LEU A 155 -12.29 10.24 5.89
N SER A 156 -12.13 9.71 4.68
CA SER A 156 -12.72 8.42 4.30
C SER A 156 -12.14 7.28 5.12
N GLY A 157 -10.81 7.27 5.32
CA GLY A 157 -10.14 6.27 6.14
C GLY A 157 -10.56 6.34 7.62
N ALA A 158 -10.79 7.56 8.14
CA ALA A 158 -11.35 7.76 9.47
C ALA A 158 -12.74 7.11 9.60
N VAL A 159 -13.67 7.50 8.72
CA VAL A 159 -15.07 7.02 8.78
C VAL A 159 -15.13 5.51 8.55
N VAL A 160 -14.49 4.98 7.51
CA VAL A 160 -14.52 3.55 7.20
C VAL A 160 -13.81 2.75 8.29
N GLY A 161 -12.70 3.26 8.82
CA GLY A 161 -12.02 2.66 9.98
C GLY A 161 -12.95 2.56 11.20
N SER A 162 -13.64 3.64 11.55
CA SER A 162 -14.63 3.64 12.64
C SER A 162 -15.80 2.70 12.37
N VAL A 163 -16.28 2.60 11.13
CA VAL A 163 -17.33 1.64 10.77
C VAL A 163 -16.87 0.19 10.96
N PHE A 164 -15.66 -0.15 10.51
CA PHE A 164 -15.09 -1.48 10.72
C PHE A 164 -14.91 -1.80 12.20
N TYR A 165 -14.48 -0.80 12.99
CA TYR A 165 -14.39 -0.90 14.45
C TYR A 165 -15.75 -1.24 15.07
N LEU A 166 -16.81 -0.51 14.69
CA LEU A 166 -18.17 -0.73 15.18
C LEU A 166 -18.69 -2.12 14.80
N VAL A 167 -18.51 -2.54 13.54
CA VAL A 167 -18.96 -3.85 13.05
C VAL A 167 -18.27 -4.97 13.82
N TYR A 168 -16.96 -4.87 14.05
CA TYR A 168 -16.22 -5.85 14.83
C TYR A 168 -16.76 -5.94 16.26
N HIS A 169 -16.89 -4.81 16.97
CA HIS A 169 -17.31 -4.80 18.37
C HIS A 169 -18.79 -5.16 18.56
N ALA A 170 -19.65 -4.92 17.56
CA ALA A 170 -21.06 -5.29 17.61
C ALA A 170 -21.30 -6.77 17.33
N PHE A 171 -20.54 -7.40 16.42
CA PHE A 171 -20.90 -8.71 15.88
C PHE A 171 -19.84 -9.80 16.04
N ILE A 172 -18.55 -9.44 16.16
CA ILE A 172 -17.44 -10.41 16.13
C ILE A 172 -16.78 -10.52 17.51
N ALA A 173 -16.50 -9.39 18.16
CA ALA A 173 -15.85 -9.38 19.47
C ALA A 173 -16.62 -10.18 20.55
N PRO A 174 -17.96 -10.12 20.66
CA PRO A 174 -18.69 -10.89 21.68
C PRO A 174 -18.50 -12.41 21.55
N SER A 175 -18.52 -12.94 20.32
CA SER A 175 -18.38 -14.38 20.08
C SER A 175 -16.94 -14.85 20.32
N LEU A 176 -15.94 -14.07 19.90
CA LEU A 176 -14.53 -14.37 20.16
C LEU A 176 -14.18 -14.35 21.66
N GLN A 177 -14.70 -13.38 22.41
CA GLN A 177 -14.48 -13.30 23.86
C GLN A 177 -15.09 -14.51 24.59
N ALA A 178 -16.32 -14.90 24.21
CA ALA A 178 -16.98 -16.08 24.77
C ALA A 178 -16.19 -17.37 24.48
N GLN A 179 -15.75 -17.55 23.23
CA GLN A 179 -14.97 -18.73 22.83
C GLN A 179 -13.63 -18.82 23.57
N ARG A 180 -12.95 -17.69 23.78
CA ARG A 180 -11.62 -17.64 24.42
C ARG A 180 -11.66 -17.60 25.95
N ARG A 181 -12.87 -17.61 26.55
CA ARG A 181 -13.07 -17.36 28.00
C ARG A 181 -12.36 -16.09 28.49
N GLN A 182 -12.20 -15.13 27.59
CA GLN A 182 -11.53 -13.87 27.88
C GLN A 182 -12.58 -12.88 28.35
N TYR A 183 -12.83 -12.88 29.65
CA TYR A 183 -13.69 -11.89 30.27
C TYR A 183 -12.93 -10.57 30.35
N MET A 184 -13.19 -9.67 29.41
CA MET A 184 -12.77 -8.28 29.55
C MET A 184 -13.57 -7.62 30.67
N SER A 185 -12.99 -6.61 31.32
CA SER A 185 -13.65 -5.80 32.35
C SER A 185 -14.79 -4.93 31.81
N MET A 186 -14.91 -4.81 30.47
CA MET A 186 -15.99 -4.10 29.79
C MET A 186 -16.65 -4.97 28.73
N HIS A 187 -17.96 -4.80 28.55
CA HIS A 187 -18.69 -5.42 27.44
C HIS A 187 -18.14 -4.89 26.09
N PRO A 188 -18.03 -5.71 25.03
CA PRO A 188 -17.53 -5.28 23.72
C PRO A 188 -18.15 -3.98 23.18
N SER A 189 -19.44 -3.76 23.41
CA SER A 189 -20.15 -2.56 22.96
C SER A 189 -19.65 -1.26 23.62
N GLN A 190 -19.05 -1.39 24.81
CA GLN A 190 -18.54 -0.30 25.63
C GLN A 190 -17.06 -0.02 25.39
N VAL A 191 -16.33 -0.94 24.74
CA VAL A 191 -14.89 -0.80 24.50
C VAL A 191 -14.66 0.42 23.60
N PRO A 192 -14.04 1.49 24.12
CA PRO A 192 -13.92 2.73 23.37
C PRO A 192 -12.65 2.71 22.52
N GLY A 193 -12.78 3.11 21.26
CA GLY A 193 -11.70 3.24 20.30
C GLY A 193 -11.36 4.70 20.01
N LEU A 194 -10.07 4.98 19.82
CA LEU A 194 -9.58 6.26 19.32
C LEU A 194 -8.26 6.06 18.55
N GLY A 195 -7.90 7.05 17.73
CA GLY A 195 -6.64 7.09 17.02
C GLY A 195 -6.81 7.40 15.54
N ALA A 196 -5.90 8.23 15.01
CA ALA A 196 -5.79 8.53 13.59
C ALA A 196 -5.40 7.34 12.71
N SER A 197 -5.05 6.20 13.30
CA SER A 197 -4.38 5.11 12.62
C SER A 197 -5.21 4.50 11.48
N GLY A 198 -6.54 4.43 11.56
CA GLY A 198 -7.37 4.01 10.43
C GLY A 198 -7.24 4.96 9.21
N ALA A 199 -7.26 6.27 9.46
CA ALA A 199 -7.07 7.30 8.45
C ALA A 199 -5.64 7.30 7.88
N VAL A 200 -4.63 7.22 8.75
CA VAL A 200 -3.22 7.16 8.36
C VAL A 200 -2.93 5.87 7.59
N ASN A 201 -3.53 4.74 7.97
CA ASN A 201 -3.34 3.47 7.25
C ASN A 201 -3.95 3.52 5.84
N ALA A 202 -5.06 4.24 5.62
CA ALA A 202 -5.59 4.48 4.29
C ALA A 202 -4.61 5.27 3.39
N VAL A 203 -3.96 6.30 3.95
CA VAL A 203 -2.96 7.11 3.24
C VAL A 203 -1.68 6.30 2.97
N LEU A 204 -1.16 5.63 3.99
CA LEU A 204 0.02 4.77 3.94
C LEU A 204 -0.12 3.66 2.90
N LEU A 205 -1.19 2.87 3.00
CA LEU A 205 -1.37 1.71 2.13
C LEU A 205 -1.64 2.14 0.68
N LEU A 206 -2.29 3.28 0.45
CA LEU A 206 -2.40 3.80 -0.90
C LEU A 206 -1.02 4.15 -1.48
N ASP A 207 -0.13 4.80 -0.71
CA ASP A 207 1.25 5.09 -1.15
C ASP A 207 1.99 3.78 -1.49
N ILE A 208 1.86 2.76 -0.64
CA ILE A 208 2.46 1.44 -0.86
C ILE A 208 1.91 0.77 -2.12
N PHE A 209 0.59 0.81 -2.36
CA PHE A 209 -0.02 0.20 -3.54
C PHE A 209 0.38 0.89 -4.85
N LEU A 210 0.68 2.19 -4.79
CA LEU A 210 1.15 2.97 -5.94
C LEU A 210 2.64 2.79 -6.18
N PHE A 211 3.44 2.69 -5.11
CA PHE A 211 4.89 2.62 -5.16
C PHE A 211 5.45 1.38 -4.45
N PRO A 212 5.08 0.15 -4.87
CA PRO A 212 5.36 -1.08 -4.11
C PRO A 212 6.86 -1.42 -4.00
N LYS A 213 7.68 -0.90 -4.92
CA LYS A 213 9.14 -1.11 -4.95
C LYS A 213 9.94 -0.03 -4.22
N LYS A 214 9.30 1.03 -3.73
CA LYS A 214 9.95 2.10 -2.95
C LYS A 214 10.53 1.50 -1.66
N THR A 215 11.74 1.88 -1.31
CA THR A 215 12.35 1.47 -0.03
C THR A 215 11.76 2.29 1.11
N LEU A 216 11.22 1.61 2.11
CA LEU A 216 10.81 2.20 3.39
C LEU A 216 11.70 1.62 4.50
N TYR A 217 11.93 2.37 5.56
CA TYR A 217 12.71 1.88 6.69
C TYR A 217 11.78 1.35 7.77
N PHE A 218 11.80 0.04 7.99
CA PHE A 218 11.14 -0.59 9.12
C PHE A 218 11.90 -0.23 10.40
N ASP A 219 11.17 0.29 11.38
CA ASP A 219 11.70 0.79 12.66
C ASP A 219 12.90 1.75 12.48
N PHE A 220 12.87 2.54 11.40
CA PHE A 220 13.93 3.49 11.00
C PHE A 220 15.31 2.88 10.70
N ILE A 221 15.46 1.56 10.76
CA ILE A 221 16.76 0.87 10.65
C ILE A 221 16.82 -0.04 9.43
N ILE A 222 15.79 -0.84 9.19
CA ILE A 222 15.84 -1.94 8.21
C ILE A 222 15.18 -1.49 6.90
N PRO A 223 15.95 -1.30 5.80
CA PRO A 223 15.37 -0.95 4.51
C PRO A 223 14.61 -2.14 3.94
N VAL A 224 13.32 -1.96 3.68
CA VAL A 224 12.44 -2.98 3.11
C VAL A 224 11.65 -2.41 1.93
N PRO A 225 11.37 -3.21 0.88
CA PRO A 225 10.39 -2.83 -0.13
C PRO A 225 9.04 -2.52 0.51
N ALA A 226 8.42 -1.40 0.09
CA ALA A 226 7.15 -0.92 0.60
C ALA A 226 6.06 -2.00 0.61
N ILE A 227 6.01 -2.84 -0.42
CA ILE A 227 5.04 -3.93 -0.50
C ILE A 227 5.17 -4.95 0.64
N LEU A 228 6.39 -5.26 1.09
CA LEU A 228 6.60 -6.20 2.20
C LEU A 228 6.11 -5.58 3.51
N LEU A 229 6.34 -4.28 3.71
CA LEU A 229 5.80 -3.56 4.85
C LEU A 229 4.27 -3.54 4.85
N GLY A 230 3.65 -3.32 3.68
CA GLY A 230 2.19 -3.35 3.53
C GLY A 230 1.60 -4.72 3.88
N ILE A 231 2.21 -5.80 3.38
CA ILE A 231 1.81 -7.19 3.72
C ILE A 231 1.94 -7.42 5.22
N PHE A 232 3.06 -7.02 5.82
CA PHE A 232 3.29 -7.16 7.26
C PHE A 232 2.25 -6.42 8.10
N ILE A 233 1.95 -5.15 7.77
CA ILE A 233 0.98 -4.34 8.50
C ILE A 233 -0.41 -4.98 8.44
N ILE A 234 -0.91 -5.29 7.24
CA ILE A 234 -2.23 -5.92 7.06
C ILE A 234 -2.27 -7.27 7.77
N GLY A 235 -1.23 -8.10 7.62
CA GLY A 235 -1.15 -9.41 8.27
C GLY A 235 -1.21 -9.30 9.79
N LYS A 236 -0.46 -8.37 10.39
CA LYS A 236 -0.50 -8.12 11.84
C LYS A 236 -1.89 -7.67 12.31
N ASP A 237 -2.56 -6.82 11.56
CA ASP A 237 -3.90 -6.36 11.91
C ASP A 237 -4.95 -7.47 11.81
N VAL A 238 -4.84 -8.37 10.82
CA VAL A 238 -5.67 -9.59 10.76
C VAL A 238 -5.41 -10.50 11.96
N LEU A 239 -4.14 -10.75 12.31
CA LEU A 239 -3.79 -11.58 13.47
C LEU A 239 -4.37 -11.03 14.77
N ARG A 240 -4.29 -9.71 15.01
CA ARG A 240 -4.89 -9.06 16.19
C ARG A 240 -6.40 -9.27 16.29
N ILE A 241 -7.11 -9.16 15.17
CA ILE A 241 -8.56 -9.40 15.12
C ILE A 241 -8.87 -10.86 15.50
N LEU A 242 -8.09 -11.81 14.98
CA LEU A 242 -8.24 -13.25 15.28
C LEU A 242 -7.87 -13.60 16.73
N GLU A 243 -6.93 -12.85 17.32
CA GLU A 243 -6.50 -12.99 18.71
C GLU A 243 -7.46 -12.37 19.73
N GLY A 244 -8.39 -11.52 19.26
CA GLY A 244 -9.26 -10.72 20.11
C GLY A 244 -8.66 -9.34 20.30
N ASP A 245 -9.16 -8.35 19.55
CA ASP A 245 -8.61 -7.00 19.47
C ASP A 245 -8.60 -6.35 20.87
N THR A 246 -7.42 -6.08 21.45
CA THR A 246 -7.31 -5.78 22.90
C THR A 246 -7.15 -4.30 23.23
N GLN A 247 -6.50 -3.46 22.41
CA GLN A 247 -6.34 -2.01 22.69
C GLN A 247 -6.06 -1.12 21.46
N ILE A 248 -5.35 -1.63 20.43
CA ILE A 248 -5.06 -0.90 19.19
C ILE A 248 -5.79 -1.60 18.05
N SER A 249 -6.84 -0.98 17.51
CA SER A 249 -7.82 -1.74 16.75
C SER A 249 -7.33 -2.16 15.38
N GLY A 250 -7.00 -3.45 15.24
CA GLY A 250 -6.72 -4.07 13.94
C GLY A 250 -7.91 -3.92 12.99
N SER A 251 -9.15 -3.98 13.50
CA SER A 251 -10.36 -3.82 12.67
C SER A 251 -10.45 -2.42 12.04
N ALA A 252 -10.13 -1.36 12.80
CA ALA A 252 -10.09 -0.01 12.25
C ALA A 252 -9.01 0.15 11.17
N HIS A 253 -7.83 -0.46 11.36
CA HIS A 253 -6.77 -0.44 10.35
C HIS A 253 -7.19 -1.16 9.06
N LEU A 254 -7.93 -2.29 9.16
CA LEU A 254 -8.48 -2.96 7.98
C LEU A 254 -9.48 -2.08 7.23
N GLY A 255 -10.31 -1.29 7.93
CA GLY A 255 -11.16 -0.29 7.28
C GLY A 255 -10.35 0.75 6.48
N GLY A 256 -9.21 1.17 7.02
CA GLY A 256 -8.22 1.98 6.30
C GLY A 256 -7.65 1.27 5.06
N ALA A 257 -7.28 0.00 5.18
CA ALA A 257 -6.76 -0.82 4.08
C ALA A 257 -7.79 -0.99 2.94
N VAL A 258 -9.06 -1.20 3.28
CA VAL A 258 -10.16 -1.25 2.31
C VAL A 258 -10.31 0.09 1.61
N THR A 259 -10.24 1.20 2.35
CA THR A 259 -10.28 2.55 1.76
C THR A 259 -9.14 2.76 0.75
N ALA A 260 -7.92 2.38 1.10
CA ALA A 260 -6.75 2.43 0.22
C ALA A 260 -6.94 1.58 -1.04
N ALA A 261 -7.43 0.34 -0.90
CA ALA A 261 -7.65 -0.57 -2.02
C ALA A 261 -8.69 -0.03 -3.00
N ILE A 262 -9.79 0.53 -2.48
CA ILE A 262 -10.83 1.17 -3.30
C ILE A 262 -10.26 2.40 -4.02
N ALA A 263 -9.52 3.27 -3.31
CA ALA A 263 -8.90 4.45 -3.91
C ALA A 263 -7.92 4.05 -5.04
N TRP A 264 -7.04 3.07 -4.78
CA TRP A 264 -6.10 2.54 -5.75
C TRP A 264 -6.80 1.95 -6.98
N ALA A 265 -7.87 1.19 -6.79
CA ALA A 265 -8.66 0.62 -7.88
C ALA A 265 -9.29 1.72 -8.76
N ARG A 266 -9.73 2.84 -8.17
CA ARG A 266 -10.21 4.01 -8.93
C ARG A 266 -9.09 4.69 -9.70
N VAL A 267 -7.89 4.80 -9.10
CA VAL A 267 -6.72 5.43 -9.75
C VAL A 267 -6.36 4.64 -11.00
N ARG A 268 -6.28 3.31 -10.88
CA ARG A 268 -5.96 2.43 -12.01
C ARG A 268 -6.99 2.46 -13.14
N ARG A 269 -8.24 2.82 -12.86
CA ARG A 269 -9.31 2.95 -13.86
C ARG A 269 -9.38 4.34 -14.49
N GLY A 270 -8.47 5.25 -14.15
CA GLY A 270 -8.48 6.64 -14.63
C GLY A 270 -9.68 7.45 -14.15
N ARG A 271 -10.28 7.08 -13.00
CA ARG A 271 -11.48 7.72 -12.47
C ARG A 271 -11.13 8.67 -11.33
N PHE A 272 -10.60 9.84 -11.66
CA PHE A 272 -10.43 11.00 -10.77
C PHE A 272 -10.55 12.30 -11.55
#